data_AF-A0A8X7N2Q8-F1
#
_entry.id   AF-A0A8X7N2Q8-F1
#
_cell.length_a   1.000
_cell.length_b   1.000
_cell.length_c   1.000
_cell.angle_alpha   90.00
_cell.angle_beta   90.00
_cell.angle_gamma   90.00
#
_symmetry.space_group_name_H-M   'P 1'
#
loop_
_entity.id
_entity.type
_entity.pdbx_description
1 polymer ?
#
loop_
_entity_poly.entity_id
_entity_poly.type
_entity_poly.pdbx_seq_one_letter_code
_entity_poly.pdbx_strand_id
1 'polypeptide(L)'
;MTITAERAQPKQALGYDHHSHKVGSHGGQRALGTTRSSRKAFGVNVLAARQTQCEPAGGMATQYWDCCKVAGAWSGYKSVNGTAHSCAKDGVTLLEDPNVTSGFQGGTAFACNNHQPFVSATNPKLAYAVGARPAPLGLDNYIGACYSIQFTELPGKTLVFQAINTGT
;
A
#
# COMPACT_ATOMS: atom_id res chain seq x y z
N MET A 1 -0.99 -20.72 0.40
CA MET A 1 -0.69 -20.64 -1.04
C MET A 1 0.53 -19.78 -1.23
N THR A 2 1.43 -20.13 -2.14
CA THR A 2 2.67 -19.38 -2.40
C THR A 2 2.39 -18.20 -3.32
N ILE A 3 2.86 -17.02 -2.93
CA ILE A 3 2.64 -15.77 -3.65
C ILE A 3 3.94 -15.10 -4.08
N THR A 4 3.91 -14.42 -5.22
CA THR A 4 4.83 -13.32 -5.53
C THR A 4 4.03 -12.02 -5.48
N ALA A 5 4.48 -11.07 -4.66
CA ALA A 5 3.81 -9.78 -4.46
C ALA A 5 4.71 -8.61 -4.86
N GLU A 6 4.14 -7.62 -5.54
CA GLU A 6 4.76 -6.34 -5.89
C GLU A 6 3.88 -5.20 -5.34
N ARG A 7 4.47 -4.12 -4.82
CA ARG A 7 3.70 -2.88 -4.55
C ARG A 7 3.21 -2.28 -5.88
N ALA A 8 1.89 -2.19 -6.04
CA ALA A 8 1.31 -1.49 -7.18
C ALA A 8 1.68 0.00 -7.10
N GLN A 9 2.23 0.55 -8.19
CA GLN A 9 2.58 1.97 -8.22
C GLN A 9 1.32 2.83 -8.13
N PRO A 10 1.34 3.96 -7.38
CA PRO A 10 0.25 4.91 -7.43
C PRO A 10 0.08 5.38 -8.88
N LYS A 11 -1.18 5.48 -9.34
CA LYS A 11 -1.47 6.21 -10.57
C LYS A 11 -0.99 7.64 -10.35
N GLN A 12 -0.17 8.16 -11.26
CA GLN A 12 0.24 9.56 -11.23
C GLN A 12 -1.02 10.43 -11.23
N ALA A 13 -1.22 11.20 -10.16
CA ALA A 13 -2.24 12.24 -10.17
C ALA A 13 -1.87 13.26 -11.25
N LEU A 14 -2.83 13.63 -12.10
CA LEU A 14 -2.68 14.77 -12.99
C LEU A 14 -2.43 16.01 -12.12
N GLY A 15 -1.32 16.69 -12.39
CA GLY A 15 -0.75 17.66 -11.46
C GLY A 15 -1.65 18.87 -11.20
N TYR A 16 -1.74 19.25 -9.93
CA TYR A 16 -2.12 20.61 -9.51
C TYR A 16 -0.84 21.31 -9.05
N ASP A 17 -0.41 22.34 -9.78
CA ASP A 17 0.79 23.10 -9.45
C ASP A 17 0.55 24.02 -8.24
N HIS A 18 1.27 23.76 -7.14
CA HIS A 18 1.42 24.71 -6.04
C HIS A 18 2.80 25.39 -6.13
N HIS A 19 2.80 26.66 -6.54
CA HIS A 19 4.00 27.50 -6.51
C HIS A 19 4.52 27.66 -5.07
N SER A 20 5.77 27.23 -4.84
CA SER A 20 6.48 27.47 -3.59
C SER A 20 7.43 28.66 -3.70
N HIS A 21 7.38 29.58 -2.74
CA HIS A 21 8.29 30.72 -2.65
C HIS A 21 9.71 30.28 -2.23
N LYS A 22 10.74 30.94 -2.79
CA LYS A 22 12.16 30.70 -2.46
C LYS A 22 12.60 31.48 -1.22
N VAL A 23 13.49 30.90 -0.41
CA VAL A 23 14.28 31.61 0.61
C VAL A 23 15.73 31.10 0.63
N GLY A 24 16.68 32.06 0.59
CA GLY A 24 18.01 32.08 1.24
C GLY A 24 19.00 30.90 1.16
N SER A 25 20.26 31.18 0.83
CA SER A 25 21.38 30.21 0.81
C SER A 25 22.59 30.68 1.62
N HIS A 26 23.08 29.84 2.55
CA HIS A 26 24.45 29.76 3.09
C HIS A 26 24.71 28.30 3.55
N GLY A 27 25.93 27.73 3.58
CA GLY A 27 27.22 28.20 3.06
C GLY A 27 28.43 27.59 3.79
N GLY A 28 28.95 26.43 3.38
CA GLY A 28 30.07 25.73 4.07
C GLY A 28 30.75 24.61 3.26
N GLN A 29 32.02 24.33 3.55
CA GLN A 29 32.99 23.54 2.74
C GLN A 29 33.94 22.74 3.66
N ARG A 30 34.68 21.67 3.27
CA ARG A 30 34.90 20.96 1.97
C ARG A 30 35.47 19.55 2.22
N ALA A 31 35.38 18.63 1.25
CA ALA A 31 36.33 17.50 1.11
C ALA A 31 36.47 17.07 -0.37
N LEU A 32 37.67 16.62 -0.76
CA LEU A 32 38.14 16.61 -2.16
C LEU A 32 38.47 15.19 -2.66
N GLY A 33 37.93 14.81 -3.82
CA GLY A 33 38.30 13.58 -4.53
C GLY A 33 38.48 13.88 -6.01
N THR A 34 39.74 13.91 -6.48
CA THR A 34 40.08 14.31 -7.85
C THR A 34 40.24 13.13 -8.80
N THR A 35 39.59 13.18 -9.96
CA THR A 35 40.24 12.86 -11.25
C THR A 35 39.41 13.41 -12.41
N ARG A 36 40.09 13.82 -13.48
CA ARG A 36 39.52 14.56 -14.61
C ARG A 36 39.64 13.69 -15.86
N SER A 37 38.52 13.34 -16.50
CA SER A 37 38.56 12.76 -17.84
C SER A 37 37.46 13.35 -18.71
N SER A 38 37.86 14.12 -19.72
CA SER A 38 36.98 14.75 -20.70
C SER A 38 36.87 13.86 -21.94
N ARG A 39 35.67 13.34 -22.25
CA ARG A 39 35.16 13.22 -23.63
C ARG A 39 33.66 12.85 -23.68
N LYS A 40 33.05 13.11 -24.83
CA LYS A 40 31.59 13.20 -25.04
C LYS A 40 30.87 11.84 -25.13
N ALA A 41 29.63 11.88 -24.61
CA ALA A 41 28.41 11.27 -25.16
C ALA A 41 28.40 9.77 -25.52
N PHE A 42 27.64 9.01 -24.73
CA PHE A 42 26.70 8.04 -25.29
C PHE A 42 25.31 8.34 -24.72
N GLY A 43 24.30 8.46 -25.60
CA GLY A 43 22.93 8.73 -25.19
C GLY A 43 22.31 7.49 -24.56
N VAL A 44 22.29 7.43 -23.23
CA VAL A 44 21.43 6.46 -22.54
C VAL A 44 20.04 7.06 -22.44
N ASN A 45 19.14 6.62 -23.31
CA ASN A 45 17.71 6.75 -23.08
C ASN A 45 17.38 5.94 -21.83
N VAL A 46 17.42 6.58 -20.66
CA VAL A 46 16.83 6.03 -19.43
C VAL A 46 15.32 6.14 -19.57
N LEU A 47 14.76 5.28 -20.42
CA LEU A 47 13.41 4.77 -20.24
C LEU A 47 13.40 4.22 -18.82
N ALA A 48 12.74 4.95 -17.91
CA ALA A 48 12.78 4.66 -16.49
C ALA A 48 12.26 3.24 -16.28
N ALA A 49 13.19 2.32 -16.00
CA ALA A 49 12.84 1.00 -15.51
C ALA A 49 12.09 1.21 -14.21
N ARG A 50 10.76 1.08 -14.26
CA ARG A 50 9.93 0.96 -13.07
C ARG A 50 10.52 -0.18 -12.27
N GLN A 51 11.16 0.14 -11.15
CA GLN A 51 11.63 -0.88 -10.21
C GLN A 51 10.40 -1.49 -9.55
N THR A 52 9.88 -2.49 -10.23
CA THR A 52 9.02 -3.55 -9.72
C THR A 52 9.75 -4.19 -8.55
N GLN A 53 9.53 -3.64 -7.35
CA GLN A 53 9.93 -4.29 -6.09
C GLN A 53 8.95 -5.44 -5.83
N CYS A 54 9.10 -6.51 -6.61
CA CYS A 54 8.63 -7.83 -6.22
C CYS A 54 9.40 -8.25 -4.97
N GLU A 55 8.71 -8.86 -4.00
CA GLU A 55 9.33 -9.60 -2.91
C GLU A 55 9.98 -10.87 -3.53
N PRO A 56 11.32 -10.94 -3.73
CA PRO A 56 11.91 -11.87 -4.69
C PRO A 56 11.90 -13.33 -4.22
N ALA A 57 11.84 -13.54 -2.91
CA ALA A 57 11.66 -14.85 -2.28
C ALA A 57 10.21 -15.35 -2.31
N GLY A 58 9.27 -14.51 -2.76
CA GLY A 58 7.84 -14.73 -2.56
C GLY A 58 7.43 -14.65 -1.08
N GLY A 59 6.22 -15.13 -0.80
CA GLY A 59 5.66 -15.23 0.53
C GLY A 59 4.52 -16.23 0.59
N MET A 60 3.85 -16.35 1.73
CA MET A 60 2.68 -17.20 1.92
C MET A 60 1.44 -16.36 2.15
N ALA A 61 0.35 -16.73 1.48
CA ALA A 61 -0.99 -16.19 1.72
C ALA A 61 -1.86 -17.20 2.48
N THR A 62 -2.58 -16.67 3.46
CA THR A 62 -3.66 -17.32 4.22
C THR A 62 -4.98 -16.57 3.97
N GLN A 63 -6.09 -17.02 4.56
CA GLN A 63 -7.38 -16.32 4.55
C GLN A 63 -7.90 -16.22 5.98
N TYR A 64 -8.56 -15.10 6.32
CA TYR A 64 -9.25 -14.92 7.59
C TYR A 64 -10.40 -13.92 7.42
N TRP A 65 -11.38 -14.00 8.31
CA TRP A 65 -12.39 -12.96 8.55
C TRP A 65 -12.85 -13.11 10.01
N ASP A 66 -12.44 -12.17 10.85
CA ASP A 66 -12.69 -12.17 12.31
C ASP A 66 -13.73 -11.13 12.74
N CYS A 67 -14.31 -10.40 11.78
CA CYS A 67 -15.20 -9.25 11.95
C CYS A 67 -14.58 -8.06 12.72
N CYS A 68 -13.30 -8.12 13.12
CA CYS A 68 -12.66 -7.07 13.92
C CYS A 68 -12.57 -5.75 13.16
N LYS A 69 -12.55 -4.63 13.90
CA LYS A 69 -12.04 -3.37 13.35
C LYS A 69 -10.60 -3.57 12.87
N VAL A 70 -10.35 -3.31 11.60
CA VAL A 70 -9.03 -3.43 10.96
C VAL A 70 -8.06 -2.37 11.47
N ALA A 71 -6.76 -2.67 11.55
CA ALA A 71 -5.76 -1.74 12.07
C ALA A 71 -5.78 -0.38 11.35
N GLY A 72 -5.86 -0.38 10.01
CA GLY A 72 -5.94 0.82 9.18
C GLY A 72 -7.19 1.68 9.38
N ALA A 73 -8.16 1.25 10.20
CA ALA A 73 -9.32 2.06 10.59
C ALA A 73 -9.08 2.92 11.85
N TRP A 74 -7.87 2.88 12.43
CA TRP A 74 -7.44 3.82 13.45
C TRP A 74 -6.75 5.03 12.83
N SER A 75 -6.93 6.21 13.42
CA SER A 75 -6.20 7.43 13.05
C SER A 75 -4.73 7.36 13.46
N GLY A 76 -3.87 8.14 12.79
CA GLY A 76 -2.47 8.34 13.18
C GLY A 76 -1.44 7.84 12.17
N TYR A 77 -1.87 7.07 11.15
CA TYR A 77 -1.02 6.68 10.03
C TYR A 77 -0.67 7.89 9.16
N LYS A 78 0.62 8.09 8.89
CA LYS A 78 1.16 9.27 8.19
C LYS A 78 1.24 9.12 6.67
N SER A 79 1.15 7.88 6.18
CA SER A 79 1.30 7.52 4.78
C SER A 79 -0.03 7.49 4.00
N VAL A 80 -1.15 7.76 4.66
CA VAL A 80 -2.51 7.75 4.10
C VAL A 80 -3.20 9.10 4.33
N ASN A 81 -4.15 9.44 3.47
CA ASN A 81 -4.96 10.66 3.55
C ASN A 81 -6.26 10.49 4.37
N GLY A 82 -6.52 9.29 4.86
CA GLY A 82 -7.71 8.91 5.63
C GLY A 82 -7.57 7.48 6.12
N THR A 83 -8.46 7.05 7.01
CA THR A 83 -8.50 5.69 7.55
C THR A 83 -9.31 4.77 6.64
N ALA A 84 -9.10 3.45 6.74
CA ALA A 84 -10.11 2.49 6.32
C ALA A 84 -11.40 2.71 7.14
N HIS A 85 -12.56 2.37 6.58
CA HIS A 85 -13.82 2.53 7.30
C HIS A 85 -14.05 1.39 8.30
N SER A 86 -14.77 1.71 9.38
CA SER A 86 -15.42 0.72 10.24
C SER A 86 -16.93 0.81 10.05
N CYS A 87 -17.62 -0.29 10.28
CA CYS A 87 -19.08 -0.33 10.27
C CYS A 87 -19.63 -0.76 11.62
N ALA A 88 -20.90 -0.45 11.86
CA ALA A 88 -21.66 -1.02 12.96
C ALA A 88 -21.85 -2.55 12.79
N LYS A 89 -22.52 -3.20 13.74
CA LYS A 89 -22.73 -4.66 13.77
C LYS A 89 -23.47 -5.22 12.54
N ASP A 90 -24.20 -4.39 11.79
CA ASP A 90 -24.84 -4.78 10.53
C ASP A 90 -23.85 -4.91 9.34
N GLY A 91 -22.61 -4.44 9.51
CA GLY A 91 -21.58 -4.42 8.48
C GLY A 91 -21.83 -3.42 7.35
N VAL A 92 -22.84 -2.54 7.45
CA VAL A 92 -23.22 -1.58 6.40
C VAL A 92 -23.32 -0.14 6.86
N THR A 93 -23.72 0.13 8.11
CA THR A 93 -23.77 1.49 8.65
C THR A 93 -22.35 1.94 8.98
N LEU A 94 -21.88 2.94 8.24
CA LEU A 94 -20.56 3.53 8.41
C LEU A 94 -20.41 4.18 9.79
N LEU A 95 -19.22 4.05 10.39
CA LEU A 95 -18.83 4.78 11.59
C LEU A 95 -17.80 5.84 11.21
N GLU A 96 -18.21 7.12 11.30
CA GLU A 96 -17.39 8.27 10.92
C GLU A 96 -16.25 8.56 11.90
N ASP A 97 -16.39 8.20 13.18
CA ASP A 97 -15.35 8.41 14.19
C ASP A 97 -14.34 7.23 14.19
N PRO A 98 -13.08 7.46 13.77
CA PRO A 98 -12.04 6.42 13.77
C PRO A 98 -11.59 6.04 15.19
N ASN A 99 -12.09 6.66 16.25
CA ASN A 99 -11.77 6.31 17.63
C ASN A 99 -12.74 5.28 18.24
N VAL A 100 -13.86 4.95 17.57
CA VAL A 100 -14.81 3.94 18.07
C VAL A 100 -14.09 2.60 18.28
N THR A 101 -14.24 2.05 19.50
CA THR A 101 -13.59 0.82 19.95
C THR A 101 -14.01 -0.39 19.12
N SER A 102 -13.06 -1.30 18.84
CA SER A 102 -13.31 -2.55 18.12
C SER A 102 -14.31 -3.43 18.87
N GLY A 103 -15.21 -4.11 18.15
CA GLY A 103 -16.10 -5.12 18.75
C GLY A 103 -15.36 -6.25 19.47
N PHE A 104 -14.15 -6.59 19.01
CA PHE A 104 -13.26 -7.54 19.69
C PHE A 104 -12.80 -7.07 21.08
N GLN A 105 -12.76 -5.75 21.29
CA GLN A 105 -12.41 -5.10 22.55
C GLN A 105 -13.67 -4.69 23.36
N GLY A 106 -14.84 -5.24 23.02
CA GLY A 106 -16.13 -4.91 23.65
C GLY A 106 -16.81 -3.64 23.12
N GLY A 107 -16.28 -3.02 22.05
CA GLY A 107 -16.86 -1.85 21.39
C GLY A 107 -17.90 -2.19 20.32
N THR A 108 -18.09 -1.26 19.38
CA THR A 108 -19.14 -1.32 18.35
C THR A 108 -18.64 -1.19 16.91
N ALA A 109 -17.33 -1.06 16.70
CA ALA A 109 -16.73 -1.00 15.37
C ALA A 109 -16.29 -2.39 14.86
N PHE A 110 -16.72 -2.72 13.64
CA PHE A 110 -16.47 -3.99 12.95
C PHE A 110 -15.95 -3.76 11.53
N ALA A 111 -15.44 -4.81 10.89
CA ALA A 111 -15.14 -4.79 9.45
C ALA A 111 -16.42 -4.59 8.63
N CYS A 112 -16.37 -3.72 7.62
CA CYS A 112 -17.50 -3.47 6.71
C CYS A 112 -17.69 -4.60 5.69
N ASN A 113 -18.95 -4.86 5.29
CA ASN A 113 -19.30 -5.89 4.30
C ASN A 113 -18.70 -5.60 2.92
N ASN A 114 -18.41 -4.34 2.58
CA ASN A 114 -17.73 -3.95 1.34
C ASN A 114 -16.22 -4.22 1.34
N HIS A 115 -15.64 -4.69 2.46
CA HIS A 115 -14.27 -5.21 2.51
C HIS A 115 -14.15 -6.65 2.00
N GLN A 116 -15.27 -7.30 1.65
CA GLN A 116 -15.24 -8.64 1.04
C GLN A 116 -14.53 -8.61 -0.33
N PRO A 117 -13.76 -9.66 -0.68
CA PRO A 117 -13.09 -9.75 -1.97
C PRO A 117 -14.10 -9.94 -3.11
N PHE A 118 -13.76 -9.42 -4.29
CA PHE A 118 -14.59 -9.57 -5.49
C PHE A 118 -13.74 -9.82 -6.74
N VAL A 119 -14.33 -10.50 -7.73
CA VAL A 119 -13.73 -10.67 -9.07
C VAL A 119 -14.12 -9.49 -9.94
N SER A 120 -13.20 -8.99 -10.78
CA SER A 120 -13.51 -7.92 -11.72
C SER A 120 -14.62 -8.35 -12.68
N ALA A 121 -15.70 -7.56 -12.73
CA ALA A 121 -16.84 -7.80 -13.62
C ALA A 121 -16.46 -7.83 -15.12
N THR A 122 -15.31 -7.26 -15.49
CA THR A 122 -14.79 -7.23 -16.87
C THR A 122 -13.59 -8.15 -17.10
N ASN A 123 -13.05 -8.80 -16.06
CA ASN A 123 -11.88 -9.68 -16.19
C ASN A 123 -11.87 -10.81 -15.13
N PRO A 124 -12.29 -12.05 -15.47
CA PRO A 124 -12.32 -13.19 -14.54
C PRO A 124 -10.93 -13.74 -14.14
N LYS A 125 -9.84 -13.13 -14.63
CA LYS A 125 -8.46 -13.37 -14.18
C LYS A 125 -7.98 -12.35 -13.15
N LEU A 126 -8.74 -11.29 -12.87
CA LEU A 126 -8.40 -10.23 -11.93
C LEU A 126 -9.39 -10.19 -10.77
N ALA A 127 -8.88 -10.30 -9.55
CA ALA A 127 -9.65 -10.12 -8.32
C ALA A 127 -9.12 -8.93 -7.52
N TYR A 128 -9.96 -8.40 -6.64
CA TYR A 128 -9.64 -7.35 -5.69
C TYR A 128 -9.97 -7.82 -4.27
N ALA A 129 -9.11 -7.48 -3.31
CA ALA A 129 -9.34 -7.75 -1.90
C ALA A 129 -8.67 -6.70 -1.01
N VAL A 130 -9.00 -6.76 0.27
CA VAL A 130 -8.24 -6.10 1.33
C VAL A 130 -7.73 -7.15 2.32
N GLY A 131 -6.85 -6.78 3.24
CA GLY A 131 -6.55 -7.62 4.40
C GLY A 131 -5.25 -7.31 5.13
N ALA A 132 -4.67 -8.34 5.71
CA ALA A 132 -3.52 -8.24 6.62
C ALA A 132 -2.17 -8.46 5.92
N ARG A 133 -1.15 -7.70 6.32
CA ARG A 133 0.26 -7.93 5.92
C ARG A 133 1.16 -7.90 7.17
N PRO A 134 2.22 -8.73 7.25
CA PRO A 134 3.22 -8.60 8.31
C PRO A 134 3.92 -7.24 8.31
N ALA A 135 4.35 -6.80 9.49
CA ALA A 135 4.90 -5.47 9.73
C ALA A 135 6.41 -5.44 10.10
N PRO A 136 7.32 -6.10 9.35
CA PRO A 136 8.72 -6.21 9.74
C PRO A 136 9.46 -4.86 9.82
N LEU A 137 8.90 -3.82 9.20
CA LEU A 137 9.42 -2.45 9.20
C LEU A 137 8.45 -1.44 9.85
N GLY A 138 7.41 -1.90 10.57
CA GLY A 138 6.39 -1.02 11.17
C GLY A 138 5.19 -0.70 10.26
N LEU A 139 4.13 -0.15 10.87
CA LEU A 139 2.78 -0.07 10.27
C LEU A 139 2.63 0.97 9.16
N ASP A 140 3.18 2.18 9.36
CA ASP A 140 3.12 3.28 8.39
C ASP A 140 3.67 2.91 7.01
N ASN A 141 4.56 1.92 6.94
CA ASN A 141 5.25 1.55 5.70
C ASN A 141 4.36 0.82 4.69
N TYR A 142 3.21 0.26 5.10
CA TYR A 142 2.37 -0.57 4.21
C TYR A 142 0.86 -0.35 4.33
N ILE A 143 0.34 0.18 5.44
CA ILE A 143 -1.11 0.45 5.58
C ILE A 143 -1.58 1.39 4.47
N GLY A 144 -2.72 1.05 3.86
CA GLY A 144 -3.29 1.75 2.70
C GLY A 144 -2.64 1.41 1.35
N ALA A 145 -1.46 0.76 1.32
CA ALA A 145 -0.78 0.43 0.07
C ALA A 145 -1.44 -0.76 -0.66
N CYS A 146 -1.47 -0.67 -1.98
CA CYS A 146 -1.96 -1.73 -2.86
C CYS A 146 -0.80 -2.59 -3.40
N TYR A 147 -1.08 -3.87 -3.60
CA TYR A 147 -0.12 -4.86 -4.07
C TYR A 147 -0.73 -5.73 -5.17
N SER A 148 0.04 -6.02 -6.21
CA SER A 148 -0.29 -7.03 -7.22
C SER A 148 0.28 -8.36 -6.75
N ILE A 149 -0.58 -9.39 -6.64
CA ILE A 149 -0.23 -10.72 -6.18
C ILE A 149 -0.52 -11.73 -7.29
N GLN A 150 0.48 -12.55 -7.61
CA GLN A 150 0.34 -13.74 -8.45
C GLN A 150 0.57 -14.98 -7.58
N PHE A 151 -0.33 -15.96 -7.66
CA PHE A 151 -0.23 -17.23 -6.94
C PHE A 151 0.39 -18.28 -7.85
N THR A 152 1.34 -19.06 -7.33
CA THR A 152 1.93 -20.17 -8.09
C THR A 152 0.88 -21.24 -8.43
N GLU A 153 -0.08 -21.46 -7.53
CA GLU A 153 -1.16 -22.45 -7.68
C GLU A 153 -2.33 -21.96 -8.55
N LEU A 154 -2.36 -20.67 -8.93
CA LEU A 154 -3.38 -20.11 -9.83
C LEU A 154 -2.74 -19.35 -11.02
N PRO A 155 -2.04 -20.04 -11.93
CA PRO A 155 -1.31 -19.40 -13.02
C PRO A 155 -2.18 -18.46 -13.88
N GLY A 156 -1.65 -17.27 -14.16
CA GLY A 156 -2.33 -16.26 -14.99
C GLY A 156 -3.54 -15.60 -14.33
N LYS A 157 -3.78 -15.80 -13.02
CA LYS A 157 -4.67 -14.97 -12.20
C LYS A 157 -3.86 -13.95 -11.39
N THR A 158 -4.47 -12.80 -11.13
CA THR A 158 -3.90 -11.71 -10.34
C THR A 158 -4.89 -11.27 -9.29
N LEU A 159 -4.42 -11.11 -8.05
CA LEU A 159 -5.15 -10.47 -6.97
C LEU A 159 -4.52 -9.10 -6.71
N VAL A 160 -5.31 -8.03 -6.82
CA VAL A 160 -4.91 -6.71 -6.31
C VAL A 160 -5.42 -6.59 -4.88
N PHE A 161 -4.48 -6.45 -3.96
CA PHE A 161 -4.70 -6.50 -2.52
C PHE A 161 -4.34 -5.16 -1.87
N GLN A 162 -5.27 -4.53 -1.15
CA GLN A 162 -4.94 -3.39 -0.28
C GLN A 162 -4.66 -3.85 1.15
N ALA A 163 -3.49 -3.50 1.69
CA ALA A 163 -3.18 -3.81 3.08
C ALA A 163 -3.88 -2.81 4.01
N ILE A 164 -4.88 -3.27 4.75
CA ILE A 164 -5.64 -2.44 5.72
C ILE A 164 -5.56 -2.99 7.14
N ASN A 165 -4.90 -4.13 7.36
CA ASN A 165 -4.68 -4.70 8.68
C ASN A 165 -3.23 -5.21 8.86
N THR A 166 -2.84 -5.50 10.09
CA THR A 166 -1.59 -6.20 10.42
C THR A 166 -1.84 -7.70 10.56
N GLY A 167 -0.91 -8.52 10.09
CA GLY A 167 -0.89 -9.96 10.33
C GLY A 167 0.43 -10.41 10.95
N THR A 168 0.47 -11.66 11.42
CA THR A 168 1.69 -12.35 11.89
C THR A 168 1.98 -13.54 10.98
#